data_AF-A0A2D6KGH9-F1
#
_entry.id   AF-A0A2D6KGH9-F1
#
_cell.length_a   1.000
_cell.length_b   1.000
_cell.length_c   1.000
_cell.angle_alpha   90.00
_cell.angle_beta   90.00
_cell.angle_gamma   90.00
#
_symmetry.space_group_name_H-M   'P 1'
#
loop_
_entity.id
_entity.type
_entity.pdbx_description
1 polymer ?
#
loop_
_entity_poly.entity_id
_entity_poly.type
_entity_poly.pdbx_seq_one_letter_code
_entity_poly.pdbx_strand_id
1 'polypeptide(L)' 'MPYLPATLIGVALLAAACAGDIQTAAPTASTSPVTTSPTGNPAILDWEATLIGGGTINGADLAGHDTLFWFWAPT' A
#
# COMPACT_ATOMS: atom_id res chain seq x y z
N MET A 1 17.65 -41.70 8.79
CA MET A 1 18.12 -40.57 7.97
C MET A 1 17.07 -40.20 6.90
N PRO A 2 15.93 -39.58 7.26
CA PRO A 2 14.89 -39.21 6.28
C PRO A 2 14.88 -37.72 5.86
N TYR A 3 15.80 -36.89 6.39
CA TYR A 3 15.78 -35.44 6.17
C TYR A 3 16.51 -34.97 4.90
N LEU A 4 17.33 -35.84 4.29
CA LEU A 4 18.14 -35.52 3.11
C LEU A 4 17.33 -35.02 1.89
N PRO A 5 16.17 -35.61 1.52
CA PRO A 5 15.39 -35.12 0.37
C PRO A 5 14.68 -33.79 0.67
N ALA A 6 14.28 -33.56 1.93
CA ALA A 6 13.56 -32.35 2.33
C ALA A 6 14.47 -31.10 2.26
N THR A 7 15.73 -31.23 2.66
CA THR A 7 16.73 -30.16 2.53
C THR A 7 17.06 -29.84 1.08
N LEU A 8 17.11 -30.85 0.20
CA LEU A 8 17.41 -30.67 -1.22
C LEU A 8 16.30 -29.90 -1.96
N ILE A 9 15.04 -30.18 -1.62
CA ILE A 9 13.87 -29.47 -2.16
C ILE A 9 13.87 -28.00 -1.71
N GLY A 10 14.18 -27.76 -0.42
CA GLY A 10 14.24 -26.39 0.11
C GLY A 10 15.31 -25.53 -0.57
N VAL A 11 16.49 -26.09 -0.82
CA VAL A 11 17.59 -25.38 -1.49
C VAL A 11 17.28 -25.08 -2.95
N ALA A 12 16.63 -26.01 -3.66
CA ALA A 12 16.23 -25.80 -5.06
C ALA A 12 15.18 -24.67 -5.20
N LEU A 13 14.23 -24.58 -4.27
CA LEU A 13 13.22 -23.51 -4.24
C LEU A 13 13.84 -22.13 -3.96
N LEU A 14 14.81 -22.05 -3.03
CA LEU A 14 15.52 -20.80 -2.75
C LEU A 14 16.35 -20.31 -3.94
N ALA A 15 17.02 -21.21 -4.66
CA ALA A 15 17.84 -20.84 -5.81
C ALA A 15 17.00 -20.29 -6.98
N ALA A 16 15.80 -20.83 -7.20
CA ALA A 16 14.89 -20.37 -8.25
C ALA A 16 14.33 -18.95 -7.97
N ALA A 17 14.18 -18.57 -6.69
CA ALA A 17 13.71 -17.24 -6.31
C ALA A 17 14.74 -16.12 -6.61
N CYS A 18 16.03 -16.44 -6.59
CA CYS A 18 17.09 -15.46 -6.84
C CYS A 18 17.51 -15.33 -8.32
N ALA A 19 17.07 -16.24 -9.19
CA ALA A 19 17.43 -16.24 -10.62
C ALA A 19 16.42 -15.50 -11.52
N GLY A 20 15.43 -14.83 -10.92
CA GLY A 20 14.46 -14.03 -11.64
C GLY A 20 15.00 -12.64 -11.99
N ASP A 21 15.80 -12.55 -13.05
CA ASP A 21 15.96 -11.29 -13.81
C ASP A 21 14.63 -10.96 -14.49
N ILE A 22 13.66 -10.50 -13.70
CA ILE A 22 12.50 -9.79 -14.24
C ILE A 22 13.06 -8.43 -14.66
N GLN A 23 13.15 -8.19 -15.96
CA GLN A 23 13.20 -6.83 -16.47
C GLN A 23 11.89 -6.15 -16.08
N THR A 24 11.86 -5.63 -14.86
CA THR A 24 10.88 -4.65 -14.42
C THR A 24 11.24 -3.39 -15.19
N ALA A 25 10.62 -3.21 -16.35
CA ALA A 25 10.51 -1.88 -16.93
C ALA A 25 9.89 -1.01 -15.84
N ALA A 26 10.69 -0.09 -15.29
CA ALA A 26 10.19 0.86 -14.29
C ALA A 26 8.99 1.58 -14.90
N PRO A 27 7.87 1.73 -14.19
CA PRO A 27 6.74 2.48 -14.71
C PRO A 27 7.23 3.89 -15.06
N THR A 28 7.00 4.31 -16.30
CA THR A 28 7.25 5.69 -16.73
C THR A 28 6.51 6.61 -15.76
N ALA A 29 7.25 7.50 -15.08
CA ALA A 29 6.65 8.45 -14.15
C ALA A 29 5.61 9.29 -14.92
N SER A 30 4.34 9.04 -14.65
CA SER A 30 3.25 9.91 -15.10
C SER A 30 3.33 11.17 -14.27
N THR A 31 3.47 12.32 -14.93
CA THR A 31 3.42 13.61 -14.27
C THR A 31 2.00 13.80 -13.76
N SER A 32 1.80 13.66 -12.44
CA SER A 32 0.51 13.96 -11.83
C SER A 32 0.13 15.41 -12.14
N PRO A 33 -1.12 15.68 -12.56
CA PRO A 33 -1.57 17.05 -12.73
C PRO A 33 -1.40 17.79 -11.40
N VAL A 34 -0.74 18.95 -11.44
CA VAL A 34 -0.58 19.81 -10.27
C VAL A 34 -1.94 20.47 -10.03
N THR A 35 -2.72 19.90 -9.13
CA THR A 35 -3.95 20.52 -8.64
C THR A 35 -3.57 21.59 -7.63
N THR A 36 -3.97 22.83 -7.89
CA THR A 36 -3.88 23.91 -6.89
C THR A 36 -4.74 23.52 -5.70
N SER A 37 -4.13 23.36 -4.52
CA SER A 37 -4.88 23.03 -3.30
C SER A 37 -5.84 24.18 -2.96
N PRO A 38 -7.12 23.89 -2.70
CA PRO A 38 -8.06 24.91 -2.24
C PRO A 38 -7.59 25.51 -0.91
N THR A 39 -7.73 26.82 -0.75
CA THR A 39 -7.43 27.51 0.51
C THR A 39 -8.55 27.22 1.51
N GLY A 40 -8.34 26.25 2.41
CA GLY A 40 -9.28 25.84 3.46
C GLY A 40 -9.47 24.33 3.53
N ASN A 41 -10.15 23.83 4.56
CA ASN A 41 -10.49 22.40 4.63
C ASN A 41 -11.51 22.08 3.53
N PRO A 42 -11.19 21.21 2.55
CA PRO A 42 -12.15 20.86 1.51
C PRO A 42 -13.34 20.12 2.12
N ALA A 43 -14.55 20.39 1.62
CA ALA A 43 -15.79 19.83 2.19
C ALA A 43 -15.83 18.29 2.23
N ILE A 44 -15.07 17.61 1.36
CA ILE A 44 -14.92 16.14 1.39
C ILE A 44 -14.18 15.61 2.62
N LEU A 45 -13.46 16.48 3.33
CA LEU A 45 -12.75 16.19 4.56
C LEU A 45 -13.52 16.68 5.81
N ASP A 46 -14.77 17.12 5.66
CA ASP A 46 -15.65 17.52 6.77
C ASP A 46 -16.37 16.32 7.38
N TRP A 47 -15.60 15.44 8.01
CA TRP A 47 -16.11 14.25 8.68
C TRP A 47 -15.20 13.83 9.83
N GLU A 48 -15.78 13.05 10.74
CA GLU A 48 -15.05 12.39 11.82
C GLU A 48 -15.46 10.92 11.88
N ALA A 49 -14.50 10.05 12.20
CA ALA A 49 -14.75 8.63 12.36
C ALA A 49 -14.01 8.06 13.57
N THR A 50 -14.64 7.12 14.28
CA THR A 50 -14.00 6.39 15.38
C THR A 50 -13.12 5.27 14.85
N LEU A 51 -11.92 5.11 15.39
CA LEU A 51 -11.02 4.02 15.01
C LEU A 51 -11.34 2.74 15.80
N ILE A 52 -11.10 1.58 15.20
CA ILE A 52 -11.29 0.27 15.86
C ILE A 52 -10.35 0.11 17.08
N GLY A 53 -9.18 0.75 17.07
CA GLY A 53 -8.25 0.79 18.21
C GLY A 53 -8.58 1.84 19.29
N GLY A 54 -9.70 2.56 19.14
CA GLY A 54 -10.06 3.70 19.98
C GLY A 54 -9.54 5.04 19.42
N GLY A 55 -10.14 6.13 19.89
CA GLY A 55 -9.90 7.48 19.37
C GLY A 55 -10.73 7.82 18.15
N THR A 56 -10.47 9.02 17.61
CA THR A 56 -11.18 9.61 16.47
C THR A 56 -10.18 10.11 15.45
N ILE A 57 -10.47 9.90 14.17
CA ILE A 57 -9.80 10.55 13.05
C ILE A 57 -10.72 11.66 12.54
N ASN A 58 -10.15 12.86 12.39
CA ASN A 58 -10.81 13.99 11.74
C ASN A 58 -10.28 14.09 10.29
N GLY A 59 -11.20 14.18 9.32
CA GLY A 59 -10.83 14.27 7.90
C GLY A 59 -9.98 15.49 7.58
N ALA A 60 -10.15 16.60 8.31
CA ALA A 60 -9.42 17.85 8.09
C ALA A 60 -7.91 17.70 8.27
N ASP A 61 -7.48 16.76 9.11
CA ASP A 61 -6.06 16.47 9.35
C ASP A 61 -5.38 15.86 8.11
N LEU A 62 -6.15 15.42 7.11
CA LEU A 62 -5.66 14.85 5.85
C LEU A 62 -5.50 15.91 4.74
N ALA A 63 -5.89 17.17 5.00
CA ALA A 63 -5.81 18.24 4.02
C ALA A 63 -4.35 18.52 3.62
N GLY A 64 -4.08 18.54 2.31
CA GLY A 64 -2.73 18.75 1.78
C GLY A 64 -1.84 17.50 1.76
N HIS A 65 -2.39 16.33 2.13
CA HIS A 65 -1.70 15.04 2.05
C HIS A 65 -2.23 14.18 0.91
N ASP A 66 -1.33 13.50 0.20
CA ASP A 66 -1.69 12.47 -0.78
C ASP A 66 -2.35 11.29 -0.06
N THR A 67 -3.69 11.25 -0.09
CA THR A 67 -4.50 10.32 0.70
C THR A 67 -5.36 9.44 -0.21
N LEU A 68 -5.32 8.12 0.01
CA LEU A 68 -6.17 7.14 -0.68
C LEU A 68 -7.24 6.60 0.29
N PHE A 69 -8.51 6.72 -0.09
CA PHE A 69 -9.61 6.07 0.62
C PHE A 69 -9.91 4.70 0.02
N TRP A 70 -9.78 3.65 0.82
CA TRP A 70 -10.07 2.27 0.43
C TRP A 70 -11.21 1.71 1.29
N PHE A 71 -12.28 1.28 0.63
CA PHE A 71 -13.46 0.74 1.28
C PHE A 71 -13.58 -0.75 0.97
N TRP A 72 -13.87 -1.54 2.01
CA TRP A 72 -14.14 -2.96 1.90
C TRP A 72 -15.17 -3.36 2.96
N ALA A 73 -15.82 -4.51 2.77
CA ALA A 73 -16.73 -5.09 3.74
C ALA A 73 -16.46 -6.59 3.88
N PRO A 74 -16.41 -7.14 5.10
CA PRO A 74 -16.34 -8.59 5.30
C PRO A 74 -17.65 -9.27 4.83
N THR A 75 -17.53 -10.52 4.39
CA THR A 75 -18.66 -11.39 4.03
C THR A 75 -19.13 -12.21 5.21
#